data_AF-A0A239EHJ2-F1
#
_entry.id   AF-A0A239EHJ2-F1
#
_cell.length_a   1.000
_cell.length_b   1.000
_cell.length_c   1.000
_cell.angle_alpha   90.00
_cell.angle_beta   90.00
_cell.angle_gamma   90.00
#
_symmetry.space_group_name_H-M   'P 1'
#
loop_
_entity.id
_entity.type
_entity.pdbx_description
1 polymer ?
#
loop_
_entity_poly.entity_id
_entity_poly.type
_entity_poly.pdbx_seq_one_letter_code
_entity_poly.pdbx_strand_id
1 'polypeptide(L)'
;MKLVHDAAGTAFDPWLLLLFPLGGLLLTLWLWKSAGRGAWKWAAIFTLLLALLTVALPFADHARVQARAKAGDIVTAEGPVSGHKRWSERRWAGSSRGVGVTSFDRYDTTTYEYFYVGETPFTFIVNGYPSQASFTNSADPPVAIRDGMWAKAAYFADDWYDSERRITRLELGPPRGGGPAMLHPAAAPDLSGLPDDFAAFRRAFGDAIAREDQAGVKALIAFPFAFEGHRMEADEFDSLWMSLFSPPQRPCLMTAKPIREGDRFVLFCGPYGYYFGKTAAGWRLIEFGADGEAM
;
A
#
# COMPACT_ATOMS: atom_id res chain seq x y z
N MET A 1 -7.16 21.98 -7.66
CA MET A 1 -6.50 20.65 -7.74
C MET A 1 -6.37 20.31 -9.22
N LYS A 2 -5.32 19.60 -9.61
CA LYS A 2 -5.06 19.15 -10.97
C LYS A 2 -5.48 17.68 -11.07
N LEU A 3 -6.25 17.35 -12.10
CA LEU A 3 -6.55 15.97 -12.44
C LEU A 3 -5.27 15.28 -12.91
N VAL A 4 -4.93 14.17 -12.26
CA VAL A 4 -3.73 13.37 -12.52
C VAL A 4 -4.10 12.08 -13.24
N HIS A 5 -5.21 11.47 -12.84
CA HIS A 5 -5.69 10.23 -13.43
C HIS A 5 -7.20 10.23 -13.47
N ASP A 6 -7.75 9.71 -14.57
CA ASP A 6 -9.19 9.49 -14.73
C ASP A 6 -9.42 8.25 -15.61
N ALA A 7 -9.79 7.15 -14.96
CA ALA A 7 -10.13 5.90 -15.62
C ALA A 7 -11.31 6.11 -16.58
N ALA A 8 -12.33 6.90 -16.20
CA ALA A 8 -13.51 7.12 -17.04
C ALA A 8 -13.17 7.83 -18.37
N GLY A 9 -12.15 8.69 -18.36
CA GLY A 9 -11.62 9.35 -19.54
C GLY A 9 -10.57 8.54 -20.33
N THR A 10 -10.09 7.42 -19.79
CA THR A 10 -9.04 6.61 -20.42
C THR A 10 -9.65 5.58 -21.37
N ALA A 11 -9.50 5.82 -22.68
CA ALA A 11 -9.88 4.84 -23.69
C ALA A 11 -8.97 3.61 -23.60
N PHE A 12 -9.55 2.42 -23.72
CA PHE A 12 -8.76 1.20 -23.90
C PHE A 12 -8.16 1.22 -25.31
N ASP A 13 -6.83 1.26 -25.40
CA ASP A 13 -6.10 1.15 -26.67
C ASP A 13 -5.55 -0.27 -26.84
N PRO A 14 -6.27 -1.16 -27.56
CA PRO A 14 -5.81 -2.52 -27.80
C PRO A 14 -4.80 -2.65 -28.93
N TRP A 15 -4.52 -1.59 -29.72
CA TRP A 15 -3.91 -1.77 -31.04
C TRP A 15 -2.51 -2.37 -30.97
N LEU A 16 -1.68 -1.89 -30.05
CA LEU A 16 -0.34 -2.45 -29.82
C LEU A 16 -0.43 -3.89 -29.31
N LEU A 17 -1.39 -4.20 -28.44
CA LEU A 17 -1.57 -5.52 -27.87
C LEU A 17 -2.16 -6.53 -28.86
N LEU A 18 -2.95 -6.07 -29.85
CA LEU A 18 -3.50 -6.88 -30.93
C LEU A 18 -2.42 -7.39 -31.89
N LEU A 19 -1.25 -6.75 -31.96
CA LEU A 19 -0.14 -7.21 -32.81
C LEU A 19 0.34 -8.62 -32.42
N PHE A 20 0.29 -8.97 -31.13
CA PHE A 20 0.70 -10.30 -30.64
C PHE A 20 -0.20 -11.43 -31.16
N PRO A 21 -1.53 -11.43 -30.94
CA PRO A 21 -2.40 -12.47 -31.48
C PRO A 21 -2.48 -12.44 -33.00
N LEU A 22 -2.34 -11.28 -33.66
CA LEU A 22 -2.26 -11.21 -35.13
C LEU A 22 -1.00 -11.90 -35.65
N GLY A 23 0.16 -11.66 -35.04
CA GLY A 23 1.40 -12.37 -35.35
C GLY A 23 1.28 -13.88 -35.13
N GLY A 24 0.68 -14.29 -34.00
CA GLY A 24 0.40 -15.70 -33.71
C GLY A 24 -0.52 -16.35 -34.75
N LEU A 25 -1.56 -15.63 -35.20
CA LEU A 25 -2.48 -16.09 -36.23
C LEU A 25 -1.76 -16.29 -37.57
N LEU A 26 -0.94 -15.32 -38.00
CA LEU A 26 -0.15 -15.43 -39.23
C LEU A 26 0.80 -16.63 -39.18
N LEU A 27 1.49 -16.85 -38.05
CA LEU A 27 2.35 -18.01 -37.85
C LEU A 27 1.56 -19.32 -37.89
N THR A 28 0.39 -19.35 -37.26
CA THR A 28 -0.52 -20.51 -37.27
C THR A 28 -0.94 -20.88 -38.68
N LEU A 29 -1.35 -19.89 -39.48
CA LEU A 29 -1.74 -20.07 -40.88
C LEU A 29 -0.57 -20.52 -41.75
N TRP A 30 0.62 -19.95 -41.53
CA TRP A 30 1.84 -20.37 -42.24
C TRP A 30 2.21 -21.82 -41.92
N LEU A 31 2.20 -22.23 -40.64
CA LEU A 31 2.47 -23.61 -40.22
C LEU A 31 1.41 -24.59 -40.73
N TRP A 32 0.15 -24.18 -40.76
CA TRP A 32 -0.93 -25.00 -41.31
C TRP A 32 -0.71 -25.31 -42.80
N LYS A 33 -0.19 -24.34 -43.56
CA LYS A 33 0.10 -24.50 -44.99
C LYS A 33 1.43 -25.23 -45.27
N SER A 34 2.44 -25.03 -44.43
CA SER A 34 3.82 -25.47 -44.72
C SER A 34 4.28 -26.73 -43.97
N ALA A 35 3.67 -27.05 -42.82
CA ALA A 35 4.11 -28.15 -41.96
C ALA A 35 3.17 -29.36 -42.04
N GLY A 36 3.71 -30.51 -42.48
CA GLY A 36 2.96 -31.75 -42.70
C GLY A 36 2.45 -32.49 -41.46
N ARG A 37 2.63 -31.97 -40.24
CA ARG A 37 2.09 -32.57 -38.99
C ARG A 37 1.83 -31.52 -37.92
N GLY A 38 0.61 -31.50 -37.37
CA GLY A 38 0.20 -31.10 -36.00
C GLY A 38 0.63 -29.77 -35.35
N ALA A 39 1.75 -29.16 -35.75
CA ALA A 39 2.37 -28.00 -35.11
C ALA A 39 1.48 -26.75 -35.14
N TRP A 40 0.67 -26.59 -36.19
CA TRP A 40 -0.31 -25.50 -36.27
C TRP A 40 -1.34 -25.55 -35.13
N LYS A 41 -1.66 -26.73 -34.58
CA LYS A 41 -2.60 -26.84 -33.45
C LYS A 41 -2.03 -26.20 -32.19
N TRP A 42 -0.75 -26.42 -31.91
CA TRP A 42 -0.05 -25.79 -30.79
C TRP A 42 0.10 -24.28 -31.00
N ALA A 43 0.43 -23.85 -32.22
CA ALA A 43 0.46 -22.44 -32.57
C ALA A 43 -0.91 -21.76 -32.40
N ALA A 44 -2.00 -22.45 -32.76
CA ALA A 44 -3.36 -21.96 -32.56
C ALA A 44 -3.70 -21.82 -31.06
N ILE A 45 -3.40 -22.83 -30.25
CA ILE A 45 -3.60 -22.77 -28.78
C ILE A 45 -2.81 -21.60 -28.18
N PHE A 46 -1.54 -21.46 -28.58
CA PHE A 46 -0.70 -20.36 -28.11
C PHE A 46 -1.24 -18.99 -28.54
N THR A 47 -1.74 -18.87 -29.77
CA THR A 47 -2.38 -17.65 -30.29
C THR A 47 -3.62 -17.29 -29.49
N LEU A 48 -4.47 -18.28 -29.16
CA LEU A 48 -5.64 -18.07 -28.30
C LEU A 48 -5.24 -17.62 -26.90
N LEU A 49 -4.20 -18.22 -26.32
CA LEU A 49 -3.67 -17.83 -25.02
C LEU A 49 -3.13 -16.39 -25.06
N LEU A 50 -2.39 -16.01 -26.10
CA LEU A 50 -1.94 -14.63 -26.28
C LEU A 50 -3.12 -13.66 -26.40
N ALA A 51 -4.13 -13.98 -27.21
CA ALA A 51 -5.33 -13.15 -27.33
C ALA A 51 -6.06 -12.99 -25.98
N LEU A 52 -6.16 -14.06 -25.20
CA LEU A 52 -6.74 -14.04 -23.86
C LEU A 52 -5.96 -13.11 -22.92
N LEU A 53 -4.64 -13.29 -22.83
CA LEU A 53 -3.79 -12.57 -21.88
C LEU A 53 -3.55 -11.11 -22.25
N THR A 54 -3.43 -10.80 -23.54
CA THR A 54 -3.05 -9.45 -24.01
C THR A 54 -4.25 -8.59 -24.39
N VAL A 55 -5.41 -9.17 -24.69
CA VAL A 55 -6.59 -8.42 -25.15
C VAL A 55 -7.80 -8.68 -24.27
N ALA A 56 -8.23 -9.93 -24.16
CA ALA A 56 -9.52 -10.23 -23.53
C ALA A 56 -9.53 -9.92 -22.02
N LEU A 57 -8.50 -10.32 -21.28
CA LEU A 57 -8.40 -10.03 -19.84
C LEU A 57 -8.23 -8.53 -19.55
N PRO A 58 -7.31 -7.78 -20.19
CA PRO A 58 -7.23 -6.33 -20.01
C PRO A 58 -8.52 -5.59 -20.39
N PHE A 59 -9.21 -6.01 -21.46
CA PHE A 59 -10.49 -5.44 -21.85
C PHE A 59 -11.59 -5.73 -20.82
N ALA A 60 -11.68 -6.96 -20.34
CA ALA A 60 -12.65 -7.34 -19.31
C ALA A 60 -12.43 -6.55 -18.02
N ASP A 61 -11.17 -6.38 -17.59
CA ASP A 61 -10.83 -5.54 -16.44
C ASP A 61 -11.22 -4.07 -16.67
N HIS A 62 -10.86 -3.50 -17.82
CA HIS A 62 -11.23 -2.11 -18.17
C HIS A 62 -12.75 -1.91 -18.15
N ALA A 63 -13.50 -2.78 -18.84
CA ALA A 63 -14.95 -2.70 -18.91
C ALA A 63 -15.61 -2.82 -17.52
N ARG A 64 -15.08 -3.69 -16.65
CA ARG A 64 -15.54 -3.85 -15.27
C ARG A 64 -15.31 -2.59 -14.44
N VAL A 65 -14.10 -2.03 -14.51
CA VAL A 65 -13.77 -0.78 -13.79
C VAL A 65 -14.67 0.36 -14.27
N GLN A 66 -14.90 0.49 -15.57
CA GLN A 66 -15.83 1.48 -16.14
C GLN A 66 -17.27 1.27 -15.66
N ALA A 67 -17.74 0.03 -15.61
CA ALA A 67 -19.08 -0.30 -15.15
C ALA A 67 -19.27 0.09 -13.67
N ARG A 68 -18.31 -0.24 -12.81
CA ARG A 68 -18.33 0.15 -11.38
C ARG A 68 -18.27 1.66 -11.21
N ALA A 69 -17.46 2.34 -12.03
CA ALA A 69 -17.38 3.79 -11.99
C ALA A 69 -18.71 4.47 -12.35
N LYS A 70 -19.49 3.87 -13.26
CA LYS A 70 -20.83 4.34 -13.64
C LYS A 70 -21.91 3.94 -12.63
N ALA A 71 -21.79 2.77 -12.01
CA ALA A 71 -22.76 2.23 -11.05
C ALA A 71 -22.79 3.03 -9.73
N GLY A 72 -21.76 3.81 -9.44
CA GLY A 72 -21.67 4.59 -8.20
C GLY A 72 -21.02 3.83 -7.04
N ASP A 73 -20.42 2.67 -7.29
CA ASP A 73 -19.68 1.86 -6.30
C ASP A 73 -18.30 2.47 -5.95
N ILE A 74 -18.14 3.78 -6.10
CA ILE A 74 -16.90 4.52 -5.87
C ILE A 74 -16.99 5.25 -4.54
N VAL A 75 -16.04 4.96 -3.66
CA VAL A 75 -15.77 5.73 -2.44
C VAL A 75 -14.80 6.85 -2.78
N THR A 76 -14.97 8.01 -2.14
CA THR A 76 -14.05 9.14 -2.29
C THR A 76 -13.32 9.41 -0.98
N ALA A 77 -11.99 9.42 -1.03
CA ALA A 77 -11.14 9.93 0.03
C ALA A 77 -10.63 11.33 -0.37
N GLU A 78 -10.73 12.30 0.54
CA GLU A 78 -10.16 13.64 0.35
C GLU A 78 -9.37 14.02 1.61
N GLY A 79 -8.15 14.52 1.43
CA GLY A 79 -7.30 14.91 2.56
C GLY A 79 -5.86 15.18 2.14
N PRO A 80 -4.99 15.50 3.11
CA PRO A 80 -3.57 15.62 2.84
C PRO A 80 -2.98 14.24 2.49
N VAL A 81 -2.02 14.25 1.57
CA VAL A 81 -1.13 13.13 1.32
C VAL A 81 -0.18 12.99 2.50
N SER A 82 0.00 11.77 3.00
CA SER A 82 0.99 11.49 4.03
C SER A 82 1.59 10.10 3.86
N GLY A 83 2.79 9.91 4.39
CA GLY A 83 3.46 8.60 4.40
C GLY A 83 3.82 8.12 3.00
N HIS A 84 4.02 9.04 2.05
CA HIS A 84 4.38 8.67 0.69
C HIS A 84 5.72 7.93 0.67
N LYS A 85 5.69 6.70 0.15
CA LYS A 85 6.87 5.85 0.01
C LYS A 85 6.83 5.13 -1.32
N ARG A 86 7.95 5.14 -2.03
CA ARG A 86 8.18 4.33 -3.22
C ARG A 86 9.44 3.50 -3.00
N TRP A 87 9.35 2.19 -3.16
CA TRP A 87 10.48 1.27 -2.96
C TRP A 87 10.48 0.17 -4.00
N SER A 88 11.64 -0.45 -4.21
CA SER A 88 11.79 -1.55 -5.15
C SER A 88 12.34 -2.77 -4.44
N GLU A 89 11.71 -3.92 -4.67
CA GLU A 89 12.16 -5.20 -4.18
C GLU A 89 12.79 -6.00 -5.30
N ARG A 90 13.95 -6.59 -5.04
CA ARG A 90 14.65 -7.46 -5.98
C ARG A 90 14.43 -8.90 -5.57
N ARG A 91 13.68 -9.66 -6.38
CA ARG A 91 13.50 -11.09 -6.19
C ARG A 91 14.43 -11.84 -7.14
N TRP A 92 15.14 -12.84 -6.63
CA TRP A 92 15.94 -13.72 -7.47
C TRP A 92 15.01 -14.52 -8.39
N ALA A 93 15.23 -14.40 -9.70
CA ALA A 93 14.38 -14.98 -10.74
C ALA A 93 15.05 -16.20 -11.43
N GLY A 94 16.08 -16.77 -10.80
CA GLY A 94 16.79 -17.91 -11.35
C GLY A 94 16.04 -19.24 -11.18
N SER A 95 16.45 -20.22 -11.97
CA SER A 95 16.05 -21.62 -11.85
C SER A 95 17.23 -22.40 -11.27
N SER A 96 17.03 -23.14 -10.17
CA SER A 96 18.02 -24.09 -9.64
C SER A 96 18.07 -25.41 -10.42
N ARG A 97 17.28 -25.56 -11.49
CA ARG A 97 17.19 -26.78 -12.31
C ARG A 97 17.96 -26.59 -13.62
N GLY A 98 19.26 -26.91 -13.60
CA GLY A 98 20.07 -27.01 -14.82
C GLY A 98 21.56 -27.16 -14.52
N VAL A 99 22.09 -28.37 -14.71
CA VAL A 99 23.53 -28.63 -14.74
C VAL A 99 24.06 -28.00 -16.04
N GLY A 100 24.70 -26.84 -15.94
CA GLY A 100 25.23 -26.11 -17.10
C GLY A 100 25.14 -24.60 -16.92
N VAL A 101 26.27 -24.01 -16.54
CA VAL A 101 26.54 -22.57 -16.39
C VAL A 101 26.04 -21.79 -17.61
N THR A 102 25.02 -20.92 -17.43
CA THR A 102 24.87 -19.56 -18.02
C THR A 102 23.51 -18.93 -17.64
N SER A 103 23.33 -18.42 -16.41
CA SER A 103 22.46 -17.25 -16.11
C SER A 103 22.50 -16.92 -14.61
N PHE A 104 23.69 -16.57 -14.12
CA PHE A 104 23.83 -15.99 -12.80
C PHE A 104 23.49 -14.50 -12.90
N ASP A 105 22.61 -14.01 -12.01
CA ASP A 105 22.13 -12.62 -11.87
C ASP A 105 20.87 -12.18 -12.64
N ARG A 106 19.88 -13.07 -12.80
CA ARG A 106 18.52 -12.61 -13.15
C ARG A 106 17.75 -12.24 -11.88
N TYR A 107 17.49 -10.95 -11.70
CA TYR A 107 16.62 -10.43 -10.65
C TYR A 107 15.41 -9.76 -11.29
N ASP A 108 14.22 -10.11 -10.83
CA ASP A 108 13.02 -9.35 -11.13
C ASP A 108 12.90 -8.23 -10.10
N THR A 109 12.72 -6.99 -10.58
CA THR A 109 12.56 -5.82 -9.73
C THR A 109 11.12 -5.37 -9.76
N THR A 110 10.43 -5.48 -8.63
CA THR A 110 9.06 -4.99 -8.48
C THR A 110 9.10 -3.68 -7.72
N THR A 111 8.50 -2.63 -8.28
CA THR A 111 8.40 -1.33 -7.60
C THR A 111 7.01 -1.17 -7.02
N TYR A 112 6.96 -0.81 -5.75
CA TYR A 112 5.74 -0.54 -5.00
C TYR A 112 5.67 0.95 -4.69
N GLU A 113 4.45 1.46 -4.63
CA GLU A 113 4.19 2.81 -4.16
C GLU A 113 3.03 2.82 -3.19
N TYR A 114 3.17 3.65 -2.16
CA TYR A 114 2.28 3.75 -1.03
C TYR A 114 2.08 5.19 -0.63
N PHE A 115 0.85 5.57 -0.27
CA PHE A 115 0.55 6.83 0.41
C PHE A 115 -0.85 6.78 1.01
N TYR A 116 -1.12 7.70 1.92
CA TYR A 116 -2.46 7.98 2.42
C TYR A 116 -3.08 9.17 1.71
N VAL A 117 -4.42 9.19 1.62
CA VAL A 117 -5.20 10.40 1.38
C VAL A 117 -6.15 10.58 2.56
N GLY A 118 -5.84 11.56 3.42
CA GLY A 118 -6.48 11.62 4.74
C GLY A 118 -6.13 10.36 5.55
N GLU A 119 -7.14 9.57 5.90
CA GLU A 119 -6.98 8.32 6.65
C GLU A 119 -6.93 7.07 5.75
N THR A 120 -7.22 7.21 4.45
CA THR A 120 -7.35 6.08 3.54
C THR A 120 -6.00 5.67 2.94
N PRO A 121 -5.52 4.44 3.17
CA PRO A 121 -4.26 3.96 2.58
C PRO A 121 -4.45 3.46 1.14
N PHE A 122 -3.49 3.78 0.30
CA PHE A 122 -3.34 3.23 -1.04
C PHE A 122 -1.96 2.60 -1.17
N THR A 123 -1.94 1.33 -1.55
CA THR A 123 -0.73 0.58 -1.92
C THR A 123 -0.98 0.00 -3.29
N PHE A 124 0.02 0.02 -4.16
CA PHE A 124 -0.06 -0.68 -5.45
C PHE A 124 1.33 -1.01 -5.98
N ILE A 125 1.40 -2.03 -6.83
CA ILE A 125 2.56 -2.30 -7.67
C ILE A 125 2.53 -1.34 -8.87
N VAL A 126 3.63 -0.66 -9.13
CA VAL A 126 3.80 0.17 -10.33
C VAL A 126 3.74 -0.73 -11.56
N ASN A 127 2.82 -0.45 -12.49
CA ASN A 127 2.44 -1.33 -13.61
C ASN A 127 1.80 -2.67 -13.19
N GLY A 128 1.28 -2.79 -11.97
CA GLY A 128 0.75 -4.06 -11.45
C GLY A 128 -0.59 -4.50 -12.05
N TYR A 129 -1.38 -3.57 -12.58
CA TYR A 129 -2.68 -3.88 -13.15
C TYR A 129 -2.61 -4.14 -14.66
N PRO A 130 -3.37 -5.13 -15.17
CA PRO A 130 -3.37 -5.49 -16.59
C PRO A 130 -4.03 -4.43 -17.47
N SER A 131 -4.89 -3.57 -16.90
CA SER A 131 -5.49 -2.45 -17.60
C SER A 131 -5.01 -1.10 -17.05
N GLN A 132 -5.01 -0.08 -17.90
CA GLN A 132 -4.73 1.30 -17.51
C GLN A 132 -5.91 1.97 -16.78
N ALA A 133 -6.97 1.22 -16.44
CA ALA A 133 -8.16 1.74 -15.75
C ALA A 133 -7.93 1.99 -14.26
N SER A 134 -6.69 1.92 -13.78
CA SER A 134 -6.35 2.27 -12.41
C SER A 134 -5.01 2.99 -12.36
N PHE A 135 -4.93 3.94 -11.44
CA PHE A 135 -3.69 4.66 -11.22
C PHE A 135 -2.64 3.74 -10.59
N THR A 136 -1.47 3.65 -11.22
CA THR A 136 -0.29 2.91 -10.70
C THR A 136 0.99 3.75 -10.75
N ASN A 137 0.86 5.06 -10.94
CA ASN A 137 1.98 6.01 -11.10
C ASN A 137 3.09 5.52 -12.06
N SER A 138 2.69 4.94 -13.18
CA SER A 138 3.56 4.34 -14.20
C SER A 138 4.04 5.30 -15.29
N ALA A 139 3.58 6.56 -15.25
CA ALA A 139 4.02 7.59 -16.19
C ALA A 139 5.54 7.80 -16.11
N ASP A 140 6.14 8.24 -17.21
CA ASP A 140 7.54 8.65 -17.28
C ASP A 140 7.63 10.12 -17.76
N PRO A 141 8.05 11.08 -16.90
CA PRO A 141 8.38 10.89 -15.49
C PRO A 141 7.14 10.59 -14.63
N PRO A 142 7.29 9.89 -13.49
CA PRO A 142 6.17 9.60 -12.60
C PRO A 142 5.60 10.89 -12.02
N VAL A 143 4.32 10.83 -11.65
CA VAL A 143 3.66 11.94 -10.97
C VAL A 143 4.34 12.14 -9.63
N ALA A 144 4.79 13.37 -9.39
CA ALA A 144 5.38 13.77 -8.12
C ALA A 144 4.28 13.87 -7.05
N ILE A 145 4.12 12.80 -6.27
CA ILE A 145 3.33 12.77 -5.05
C ILE A 145 4.28 13.12 -3.89
N ARG A 146 3.84 13.97 -2.96
CA ARG A 146 4.63 14.41 -1.80
C ARG A 146 3.71 14.59 -0.62
N ASP A 147 4.25 14.32 0.57
CA ASP A 147 3.54 14.58 1.82
C ASP A 147 3.14 16.06 1.94
N GLY A 148 1.96 16.30 2.49
CA GLY A 148 1.33 17.61 2.63
C GLY A 148 0.58 18.11 1.39
N MET A 149 0.73 17.47 0.22
CA MET A 149 -0.12 17.79 -0.93
C MET A 149 -1.58 17.47 -0.63
N TRP A 150 -2.51 18.27 -1.13
CA TRP A 150 -3.94 17.93 -0.98
C TRP A 150 -4.35 16.94 -2.08
N ALA A 151 -5.01 15.84 -1.73
CA ALA A 151 -5.44 14.83 -2.68
C ALA A 151 -6.93 14.54 -2.55
N LYS A 152 -7.54 14.18 -3.68
CA LYS A 152 -8.88 13.61 -3.77
C LYS A 152 -8.81 12.38 -4.64
N ALA A 153 -9.03 11.22 -4.04
CA ALA A 153 -8.96 9.92 -4.70
C ALA A 153 -10.34 9.28 -4.71
N ALA A 154 -10.81 8.92 -5.90
CA ALA A 154 -12.00 8.09 -6.08
C ALA A 154 -11.52 6.64 -6.30
N TYR A 155 -12.05 5.69 -5.53
CA TYR A 155 -11.58 4.32 -5.51
C TYR A 155 -12.70 3.32 -5.17
N PHE A 156 -12.43 2.04 -5.37
CA PHE A 156 -13.25 0.94 -4.87
C PHE A 156 -12.35 -0.21 -4.39
N ALA A 157 -12.87 -1.07 -3.52
CA ALA A 157 -12.20 -2.31 -3.12
C ALA A 157 -12.37 -3.36 -4.23
N ASP A 158 -11.27 -3.82 -4.81
CA ASP A 158 -11.29 -4.72 -5.96
C ASP A 158 -11.40 -6.19 -5.55
N ASP A 159 -12.53 -6.80 -5.87
CA ASP A 159 -12.81 -8.22 -5.64
C ASP A 159 -11.94 -9.18 -6.46
N TRP A 160 -11.29 -8.71 -7.53
CA TRP A 160 -10.33 -9.50 -8.32
C TRP A 160 -8.91 -9.52 -7.74
N TYR A 161 -8.61 -8.61 -6.81
CA TYR A 161 -7.27 -8.39 -6.28
C TYR A 161 -7.29 -8.29 -4.76
N ASP A 162 -7.84 -9.30 -4.08
CA ASP A 162 -7.85 -9.40 -2.61
C ASP A 162 -8.36 -8.13 -1.89
N SER A 163 -9.37 -7.46 -2.47
CA SER A 163 -9.94 -6.21 -1.97
C SER A 163 -8.97 -5.01 -1.95
N GLU A 164 -7.90 -5.05 -2.74
CA GLU A 164 -6.98 -3.92 -2.94
C GLU A 164 -7.74 -2.69 -3.46
N ARG A 165 -7.36 -1.50 -2.97
CA ARG A 165 -8.06 -0.25 -3.30
C ARG A 165 -7.58 0.29 -4.64
N ARG A 166 -8.41 0.17 -5.67
CA ARG A 166 -8.08 0.68 -7.00
C ARG A 166 -8.56 2.10 -7.19
N ILE A 167 -7.60 3.01 -7.39
CA ILE A 167 -7.86 4.42 -7.65
C ILE A 167 -8.30 4.56 -9.11
N THR A 168 -9.56 4.94 -9.33
CA THR A 168 -10.13 5.23 -10.65
C THR A 168 -10.00 6.69 -11.02
N ARG A 169 -9.87 7.60 -10.05
CA ARG A 169 -9.62 9.01 -10.30
C ARG A 169 -8.75 9.60 -9.21
N LEU A 170 -7.75 10.38 -9.61
CA LEU A 170 -6.86 11.06 -8.68
C LEU A 170 -6.71 12.52 -9.07
N GLU A 171 -6.98 13.40 -8.11
CA GLU A 171 -6.71 14.83 -8.21
C GLU A 171 -5.72 15.24 -7.12
N LEU A 172 -4.67 15.98 -7.52
CA LEU A 172 -3.62 16.46 -6.62
C LEU A 172 -3.57 17.98 -6.66
N GLY A 173 -3.43 18.61 -5.50
CA GLY A 173 -3.33 20.06 -5.36
C GLY A 173 -2.11 20.46 -4.51
N PRO A 174 -1.74 21.74 -4.55
CA PRO A 174 -0.79 22.27 -3.58
C PRO A 174 -1.33 22.06 -2.16
N PRO A 175 -0.46 22.04 -1.14
CA PRO A 175 -0.89 22.11 0.25
C PRO A 175 -1.85 23.30 0.41
N ARG A 176 -3.04 23.07 0.95
CA ARG A 176 -3.95 24.18 1.29
C ARG A 176 -3.29 24.91 2.47
N GLY A 177 -2.96 26.20 2.27
CA GLY A 177 -2.09 27.00 3.14
C GLY A 177 -2.27 26.71 4.63
N GLY A 178 -1.26 26.07 5.21
CA GLY A 178 -1.23 25.59 6.59
C GLY A 178 -0.02 24.67 6.85
N GLY A 179 1.19 25.09 6.46
CA GLY A 179 2.45 24.34 6.71
C GLY A 179 2.43 22.88 6.22
N PRO A 180 3.44 22.05 6.56
CA PRO A 180 3.10 20.65 6.84
C PRO A 180 2.03 20.74 7.93
N ALA A 181 0.79 20.43 7.59
CA ALA A 181 -0.21 20.22 8.62
C ALA A 181 0.33 19.04 9.44
N MET A 182 0.95 19.34 10.59
CA MET A 182 0.75 18.52 11.77
C MET A 182 -0.74 18.22 11.75
N LEU A 183 -1.09 16.97 11.49
CA LEU A 183 -2.46 16.50 11.56
C LEU A 183 -2.97 16.90 12.95
N HIS A 184 -3.75 17.98 12.98
CA HIS A 184 -4.30 18.66 14.16
C HIS A 184 -3.27 19.44 15.00
N PRO A 185 -3.61 20.64 15.55
CA PRO A 185 -3.06 21.00 16.84
C PRO A 185 -3.51 19.89 17.78
N ALA A 186 -2.56 19.05 18.19
CA ALA A 186 -2.85 17.96 19.10
C ALA A 186 -3.56 18.55 20.32
N ALA A 187 -4.85 18.23 20.48
CA ALA A 187 -5.46 18.37 21.79
C ALA A 187 -4.55 17.57 22.74
N ALA A 188 -4.05 18.20 23.81
CA ALA A 188 -3.20 17.49 24.74
C ALA A 188 -3.95 16.23 25.23
N PRO A 189 -3.27 15.08 25.38
CA PRO A 189 -3.94 13.87 25.85
C PRO A 189 -4.63 14.15 27.18
N ASP A 190 -5.83 13.60 27.37
CA ASP A 190 -6.48 13.61 28.68
C ASP A 190 -5.71 12.68 29.62
N LEU A 191 -4.89 13.28 30.47
CA LEU A 191 -4.08 12.57 31.47
C LEU A 191 -4.71 12.60 32.87
N SER A 192 -5.95 13.07 32.99
CA SER A 192 -6.62 13.16 34.28
C SER A 192 -6.87 11.75 34.86
N GLY A 193 -6.56 11.58 36.14
CA GLY A 193 -6.75 10.31 36.85
C GLY A 193 -5.70 9.22 36.56
N LEU A 194 -4.65 9.51 35.80
CA LEU A 194 -3.52 8.60 35.59
C LEU A 194 -2.46 8.73 36.71
N PRO A 195 -1.71 7.67 37.03
CA PRO A 195 -0.52 7.77 37.88
C PRO A 195 0.50 8.75 37.31
N ASP A 196 1.15 9.56 38.16
CA ASP A 196 2.07 10.63 37.73
C ASP A 196 3.23 10.11 36.86
N ASP A 197 3.78 8.95 37.20
CA ASP A 197 4.87 8.30 36.46
C ASP A 197 4.41 7.86 35.06
N PHE A 198 3.20 7.34 34.94
CA PHE A 198 2.61 6.97 33.66
C PHE A 198 2.22 8.21 32.85
N ALA A 199 1.65 9.23 33.48
CA ALA A 199 1.30 10.49 32.82
C ALA A 199 2.55 11.18 32.22
N ALA A 200 3.67 11.16 32.94
CA ALA A 200 4.95 11.67 32.44
C ALA A 200 5.47 10.86 31.24
N PHE A 201 5.47 9.53 31.34
CA PHE A 201 5.81 8.65 30.22
C PHE A 201 4.92 8.91 29.01
N ARG A 202 3.61 9.01 29.21
CA ARG A 202 2.62 9.20 28.15
C ARG A 202 2.82 10.50 27.37
N ARG A 203 3.18 11.59 28.07
CA ARG A 203 3.60 12.85 27.44
C ARG A 203 4.83 12.65 26.59
N ALA A 204 5.90 12.08 27.14
CA ALA A 204 7.15 11.84 26.42
C ALA A 204 6.94 10.98 25.16
N PHE A 205 6.10 9.94 25.26
CA PHE A 205 5.74 9.09 24.14
C PHE A 205 4.95 9.84 23.06
N GLY A 206 3.89 10.57 23.45
CA GLY A 206 3.10 11.37 22.50
C GLY A 206 3.93 12.46 21.82
N ASP A 207 4.83 13.10 22.56
CA ASP A 207 5.76 14.11 22.07
C ASP A 207 6.76 13.53 21.06
N ALA A 208 7.29 12.34 21.31
CA ALA A 208 8.20 11.66 20.38
C ALA A 208 7.48 11.27 19.09
N ILE A 209 6.24 10.78 19.19
CA ILE A 209 5.38 10.48 18.02
C ILE A 209 5.08 11.76 17.21
N ALA A 210 4.73 12.85 17.89
CA ALA A 210 4.42 14.12 17.24
C ALA A 210 5.61 14.75 16.49
N ARG A 211 6.84 14.51 16.98
CA ARG A 211 8.08 14.97 16.34
C ARG A 211 8.62 14.00 15.29
N GLU A 212 7.96 12.87 15.07
CA GLU A 212 8.48 11.76 14.26
C GLU A 212 9.88 11.29 14.71
N ASP A 213 10.13 11.38 16.01
CA ASP A 213 11.41 11.02 16.63
C ASP A 213 11.50 9.50 16.80
N GLN A 214 11.82 8.82 15.70
CA GLN A 214 11.92 7.37 15.64
C GLN A 214 12.87 6.82 16.71
N ALA A 215 14.03 7.46 16.93
CA ALA A 215 14.99 7.05 17.94
C ALA A 215 14.44 7.25 19.37
N GLY A 216 13.76 8.37 19.61
CA GLY A 216 13.08 8.65 20.87
C GLY A 216 11.97 7.63 21.19
N VAL A 217 11.14 7.28 20.21
CA VAL A 217 10.12 6.24 20.37
C VAL A 217 10.75 4.86 20.61
N LYS A 218 11.82 4.52 19.87
CA LYS A 218 12.57 3.26 20.07
C LYS A 218 13.06 3.10 21.50
N ALA A 219 13.54 4.19 22.13
CA ALA A 219 13.99 4.18 23.52
C ALA A 219 12.85 3.98 24.55
N LEU A 220 11.60 4.22 24.14
CA LEU A 220 10.39 4.06 24.96
C LEU A 220 9.70 2.69 24.76
N ILE A 221 10.29 1.81 23.95
CA ILE A 221 9.84 0.43 23.74
C ILE A 221 10.65 -0.52 24.63
N ALA A 222 9.98 -1.51 25.20
CA ALA A 222 10.65 -2.62 25.85
C ALA A 222 10.95 -3.69 24.81
N PHE A 223 12.22 -3.97 24.59
CA PHE A 223 12.66 -5.11 23.81
C PHE A 223 12.98 -6.29 24.74
N PRO A 224 12.61 -7.53 24.39
CA PRO A 224 11.85 -7.90 23.19
C PRO A 224 10.40 -7.39 23.22
N PHE A 225 9.95 -6.89 22.08
CA PHE A 225 8.63 -6.29 21.92
C PHE A 225 7.66 -7.31 21.32
N ALA A 226 6.43 -7.39 21.83
CA ALA A 226 5.42 -8.26 21.23
C ALA A 226 4.69 -7.53 20.09
N PHE A 227 4.95 -7.92 18.84
CA PHE A 227 4.33 -7.41 17.63
C PHE A 227 3.38 -8.45 17.03
N GLU A 228 2.07 -8.26 17.17
CA GLU A 228 1.02 -9.18 16.69
C GLU A 228 1.28 -10.63 17.11
N GLY A 229 1.65 -10.83 18.38
CA GLY A 229 1.99 -12.15 18.95
C GLY A 229 3.40 -12.66 18.61
N HIS A 230 4.17 -11.94 17.80
CA HIS A 230 5.55 -12.27 17.46
C HIS A 230 6.54 -11.47 18.31
N ARG A 231 7.67 -12.07 18.63
CA ARG A 231 8.74 -11.42 19.39
C ARG A 231 9.63 -10.64 18.42
N MET A 232 9.78 -9.34 18.67
CA MET A 232 10.57 -8.42 17.86
C MET A 232 11.77 -7.89 18.66
N GLU A 233 12.94 -7.86 18.04
CA GLU A 233 14.17 -7.33 18.61
C GLU A 233 14.45 -5.89 18.14
N ALA A 234 15.42 -5.22 18.77
CA ALA A 234 15.64 -3.78 18.58
C ALA A 234 16.15 -3.40 17.18
N ASP A 235 16.86 -4.28 16.50
CA ASP A 235 17.38 -4.08 15.15
C ASP A 235 16.29 -4.15 14.07
N GLU A 236 15.17 -4.82 14.35
CA GLU A 236 14.03 -4.94 13.43
C GLU A 236 13.12 -3.71 13.44
N PHE A 237 13.15 -2.91 14.51
CA PHE A 237 12.26 -1.78 14.73
C PHE A 237 12.17 -0.81 13.55
N ASP A 238 13.31 -0.50 12.92
CA ASP A 238 13.37 0.53 11.90
C ASP A 238 12.60 0.14 10.62
N SER A 239 12.46 -1.17 10.38
CA SER A 239 11.67 -1.70 9.27
C SER A 239 10.15 -1.62 9.52
N LEU A 240 9.74 -1.59 10.79
CA LEU A 240 8.34 -1.65 11.22
C LEU A 240 7.77 -0.30 11.66
N TRP A 241 8.60 0.75 11.72
CA TRP A 241 8.18 2.11 12.10
C TRP A 241 6.89 2.56 11.40
N MET A 242 6.80 2.34 10.08
CA MET A 242 5.63 2.75 9.29
C MET A 242 4.40 1.86 9.50
N SER A 243 4.58 0.62 9.95
CA SER A 243 3.48 -0.29 10.28
C SER A 243 2.91 0.01 11.66
N LEU A 244 3.79 0.34 12.61
CA LEU A 244 3.46 0.64 14.01
C LEU A 244 2.98 2.07 14.23
N PHE A 245 3.50 3.03 13.46
CA PHE A 245 3.32 4.45 13.70
C PHE A 245 3.04 5.18 12.39
N SER A 246 2.12 4.62 11.60
CA SER A 246 1.71 5.21 10.33
C SER A 246 1.14 6.63 10.54
N PRO A 247 1.32 7.56 9.60
CA PRO A 247 0.86 8.94 9.76
C PRO A 247 -0.61 9.10 10.23
N PRO A 248 -1.59 8.28 9.79
CA PRO A 248 -2.96 8.38 10.31
C PRO A 248 -3.14 7.86 11.74
N GLN A 249 -2.29 6.95 12.21
CA GLN A 249 -2.34 6.49 13.60
C GLN A 249 -1.76 7.51 14.57
N ARG A 250 -0.80 8.34 14.14
CA ARG A 250 -0.09 9.29 15.02
C ARG A 250 -1.03 10.26 15.75
N PRO A 251 -2.03 10.90 15.10
CA PRO A 251 -3.00 11.74 15.81
C PRO A 251 -3.74 11.01 16.93
N CYS A 252 -4.18 9.78 16.69
CA CYS A 252 -4.78 8.96 17.72
C CYS A 252 -3.77 8.65 18.83
N LEU A 253 -2.56 8.22 18.49
CA LEU A 253 -1.49 7.94 19.45
C LEU A 253 -1.02 9.16 20.24
N MET A 254 -1.36 10.37 19.82
CA MET A 254 -1.07 11.60 20.56
C MET A 254 -2.21 11.98 21.51
N THR A 255 -3.45 11.64 21.17
CA THR A 255 -4.66 12.19 21.83
C THR A 255 -5.48 11.14 22.58
N ALA A 256 -5.36 9.86 22.21
CA ALA A 256 -6.15 8.78 22.75
C ALA A 256 -5.98 8.67 24.28
N LYS A 257 -7.12 8.43 24.94
CA LYS A 257 -7.21 8.26 26.37
C LYS A 257 -6.71 6.86 26.76
N PRO A 258 -5.69 6.74 27.62
CA PRO A 258 -5.27 5.44 28.12
C PRO A 258 -6.38 4.76 28.93
N ILE A 259 -6.64 3.50 28.64
CA ILE A 259 -7.54 2.64 29.40
C ILE A 259 -6.69 1.76 30.31
N ARG A 260 -7.08 1.63 31.58
CA ARG A 260 -6.38 0.76 32.52
C ARG A 260 -6.89 -0.67 32.37
N GLU A 261 -5.97 -1.60 32.15
CA GLU A 261 -6.23 -3.04 32.13
C GLU A 261 -5.33 -3.71 33.16
N GLY A 262 -5.85 -4.03 34.35
CA GLY A 262 -5.03 -4.60 35.43
C GLY A 262 -3.86 -3.68 35.83
N ASP A 263 -2.64 -4.15 35.59
CA ASP A 263 -1.38 -3.46 35.86
C ASP A 263 -0.77 -2.75 34.64
N ARG A 264 -1.43 -2.83 33.47
CA ARG A 264 -1.03 -2.16 32.23
C ARG A 264 -2.02 -1.07 31.82
N PHE A 265 -1.60 -0.27 30.85
CA PHE A 265 -2.47 0.67 30.15
C PHE A 265 -2.51 0.34 28.66
N VAL A 266 -3.62 0.62 28.00
CA VAL A 266 -3.78 0.41 26.56
C VAL A 266 -4.28 1.70 25.88
N LEU A 267 -3.78 1.95 24.68
CA LEU A 267 -4.36 2.92 23.74
C LEU A 267 -4.97 2.16 22.57
N PHE A 268 -6.25 2.37 22.30
CA PHE A 268 -6.92 1.84 21.13
C PHE A 268 -6.93 2.89 20.02
N CYS A 269 -6.20 2.58 18.94
CA CYS A 269 -6.17 3.35 17.71
C CYS A 269 -6.49 2.38 16.58
N GLY A 270 -7.81 2.23 16.34
CA GLY A 270 -8.38 1.15 15.54
C GLY A 270 -7.67 0.91 14.20
N PRO A 271 -7.49 -0.35 13.79
CA PRO A 271 -7.83 -1.61 14.48
C PRO A 271 -6.76 -2.06 15.50
N TYR A 272 -5.93 -1.17 16.05
CA TYR A 272 -4.75 -1.58 16.82
C TYR A 272 -4.79 -1.15 18.29
N GLY A 273 -4.31 -2.03 19.17
CA GLY A 273 -4.03 -1.78 20.58
C GLY A 273 -2.54 -1.59 20.83
N TYR A 274 -2.19 -0.56 21.60
CA TYR A 274 -0.83 -0.27 22.06
C TYR A 274 -0.78 -0.43 23.57
N TYR A 275 -0.08 -1.45 24.05
CA TYR A 275 -0.08 -1.83 25.46
C TYR A 275 1.21 -1.37 26.15
N PHE A 276 1.03 -0.70 27.28
CA PHE A 276 2.09 -0.11 28.07
C PHE A 276 2.21 -0.83 29.41
N GLY A 277 3.40 -1.32 29.70
CA GLY A 277 3.72 -2.05 30.92
C GLY A 277 4.81 -1.38 31.72
N LYS A 278 4.84 -1.65 33.02
CA LYS A 278 5.88 -1.16 33.91
C LYS A 278 7.06 -2.13 33.92
N THR A 279 8.23 -1.65 33.49
CA THR A 279 9.48 -2.40 33.51
C THR A 279 10.42 -1.88 34.60
N ALA A 280 11.57 -2.52 34.80
CA ALA A 280 12.63 -2.01 35.68
C ALA A 280 13.13 -0.61 35.26
N ALA A 281 13.03 -0.27 33.97
CA ALA A 281 13.42 1.03 33.42
C ALA A 281 12.25 2.05 33.39
N GLY A 282 11.13 1.72 34.04
CA GLY A 282 9.89 2.50 34.04
C GLY A 282 8.88 2.02 33.00
N TRP A 283 7.87 2.84 32.73
CA TRP A 283 6.84 2.55 31.73
C TRP A 283 7.44 2.42 30.33
N ARG A 284 7.00 1.42 29.57
CA ARG A 284 7.41 1.15 28.19
C ARG A 284 6.24 0.65 27.37
N LEU A 285 6.28 0.88 26.06
CA LEU A 285 5.44 0.15 25.11
C LEU A 285 5.96 -1.29 25.04
N ILE A 286 5.14 -2.27 25.41
CA ILE A 286 5.52 -3.68 25.56
C ILE A 286 4.90 -4.57 24.49
N GLU A 287 3.76 -4.15 23.93
CA GLU A 287 3.01 -4.94 22.95
C GLU A 287 2.21 -4.04 22.01
N PHE A 288 2.10 -4.50 20.76
CA PHE A 288 1.19 -4.01 19.74
C PHE A 288 0.44 -5.20 19.16
N GLY A 289 -0.88 -5.06 18.99
CA GLY A 289 -1.68 -6.10 18.35
C GLY A 289 -2.91 -5.52 17.68
N ALA A 290 -3.41 -6.23 16.66
CA ALA A 290 -4.75 -5.98 16.15
C ALA A 290 -5.77 -6.30 17.25
N ASP A 291 -6.70 -5.39 17.49
CA ASP A 291 -7.84 -5.60 18.37
C ASP A 291 -8.81 -6.58 17.71
N GLY A 292 -8.90 -7.78 18.27
CA GLY A 292 -9.74 -8.86 17.76
C GLY A 292 -11.24 -8.63 17.98
N GLU A 293 -11.65 -7.62 18.75
CA GLU A 293 -13.06 -7.33 19.03
C GLU A 293 -13.67 -6.27 18.08
N ALA A 294 -12.87 -5.71 17.16
CA ALA A 294 -13.29 -4.64 16.23
C ALA A 294 -13.45 -5.07 14.76
N MET A 295 -13.50 -6.37 14.45
CA MET A 295 -13.81 -6.91 13.11
C MET A 295 -15.27 -7.34 12.97
#